data_AF-A0A246BTJ5-F1
#
_entry.id   AF-A0A246BTJ5-F1
#
_cell.length_a   1.000
_cell.length_b   1.000
_cell.length_c   1.000
_cell.angle_alpha   90.00
_cell.angle_beta   90.00
_cell.angle_gamma   90.00
#
_symmetry.space_group_name_H-M   'P 1'
#
loop_
_entity.id
_entity.type
_entity.pdbx_description
1 polymer ?
#
loop_
_entity_poly.entity_id
_entity_poly.type
_entity_poly.pdbx_seq_one_letter_code
_entity_poly.pdbx_strand_id
1 'polypeptide(L)'
;MTNTIEVNATLHLEVRSRGARPGQVHREQRVYTHTQVVDPNDPEPCRVTMQRQVQHAGGLSVSTWTWTPETFDLDARTSTFRESVKASDKLLEYLERFDWTRRPDLEEATP
;
A
#
# COMPACT_ATOMS: atom_id res chain seq x y z
N MET A 1 14.63 26.14 5.59
CA MET A 1 13.21 25.77 5.46
C MET A 1 13.18 24.60 4.52
N THR A 2 12.79 23.42 5.00
CA THR A 2 12.69 22.22 4.16
C THR A 2 11.50 22.42 3.23
N ASN A 3 11.76 22.48 1.91
CA ASN A 3 10.71 22.73 0.92
C ASN A 3 10.03 21.40 0.60
N THR A 4 8.99 21.04 1.35
CA THR A 4 8.26 19.80 1.10
C THR A 4 7.24 19.97 -0.01
N ILE A 5 6.94 18.89 -0.72
CA ILE A 5 5.90 18.83 -1.75
C ILE A 5 4.94 17.67 -1.49
N GLU A 6 3.73 17.77 -2.01
CA GLU A 6 2.75 16.70 -1.98
C GLU A 6 2.86 15.83 -3.24
N VAL A 7 2.90 14.52 -3.05
CA VAL A 7 2.94 13.51 -4.11
C VAL A 7 1.77 12.55 -3.94
N ASN A 8 1.11 12.20 -5.04
CA ASN A 8 0.02 11.25 -5.05
C ASN A 8 0.58 9.83 -5.19
N ALA A 9 0.46 9.05 -4.12
CA ALA A 9 0.81 7.64 -4.09
C ALA A 9 -0.37 6.78 -4.53
N THR A 10 -0.11 5.84 -5.44
CA THR A 10 -1.06 4.84 -5.91
C THR A 10 -0.49 3.45 -5.64
N LEU A 11 -1.24 2.61 -4.92
CA LEU A 11 -0.90 1.22 -4.64
C LEU A 11 -1.82 0.32 -5.44
N HIS A 12 -1.25 -0.48 -6.35
CA HIS A 12 -1.94 -1.59 -6.98
C HIS A 12 -1.65 -2.86 -6.17
N LEU A 13 -2.71 -3.48 -5.67
CA LEU A 13 -2.62 -4.60 -4.75
C LEU A 13 -3.35 -5.81 -5.32
N GLU A 14 -2.60 -6.88 -5.57
CA GLU A 14 -3.18 -8.18 -5.85
C GLU A 14 -3.48 -8.90 -4.53
N VAL A 15 -4.75 -9.21 -4.28
CA VAL A 15 -5.19 -9.98 -3.12
C VAL A 15 -5.46 -11.41 -3.55
N ARG A 16 -4.65 -12.34 -3.04
CA ARG A 16 -4.72 -13.77 -3.35
C ARG A 16 -5.49 -14.52 -2.28
N SER A 17 -6.56 -15.19 -2.66
CA SER A 17 -7.34 -16.07 -1.78
C SER A 17 -7.45 -17.48 -2.34
N ARG A 18 -7.93 -18.40 -1.51
CA ARG A 18 -8.18 -19.78 -1.93
C ARG A 18 -9.35 -19.78 -2.93
N GLY A 19 -9.13 -20.33 -4.12
CA GLY A 19 -10.19 -20.51 -5.11
C GLY A 19 -11.16 -21.62 -4.75
N ALA A 20 -12.24 -21.74 -5.53
CA ALA A 20 -13.31 -22.71 -5.29
C ALA A 20 -12.87 -24.18 -5.39
N ARG A 21 -11.73 -24.46 -6.06
CA ARG A 21 -11.18 -25.81 -6.26
C ARG A 21 -9.76 -25.93 -5.68
N PRO A 22 -9.34 -27.12 -5.23
CA PRO A 22 -7.95 -27.37 -4.85
C PRO A 22 -6.98 -26.98 -5.98
N GLY A 23 -5.94 -26.21 -5.66
CA GLY A 23 -4.96 -25.71 -6.64
C GLY A 23 -5.37 -24.43 -7.38
N GLN A 24 -6.61 -23.98 -7.27
CA GLN A 24 -7.05 -22.71 -7.84
C GLN A 24 -6.80 -21.55 -6.87
N VAL A 25 -6.22 -20.45 -7.37
CA VAL A 25 -6.07 -19.19 -6.65
C VAL A 25 -7.08 -18.22 -7.20
N HIS A 26 -7.87 -17.59 -6.32
CA HIS A 26 -8.67 -16.44 -6.69
C HIS A 26 -7.82 -15.18 -6.46
N ARG A 27 -7.88 -14.25 -7.42
CA ARG A 27 -7.12 -13.00 -7.41
C ARG A 27 -8.12 -11.86 -7.53
N GLU A 28 -8.04 -10.93 -6.59
CA GLU A 28 -8.79 -9.68 -6.60
C GLU A 28 -7.77 -8.55 -6.77
N GLN A 29 -7.98 -7.67 -7.75
CA GLN A 29 -7.17 -6.45 -7.89
C GLN A 29 -7.82 -5.34 -7.08
N ARG A 30 -7.03 -4.67 -6.24
CA ARG A 30 -7.44 -3.49 -5.49
C ARG A 30 -6.53 -2.32 -5.81
N VAL A 31 -7.09 -1.11 -5.81
CA VAL A 31 -6.32 0.12 -5.96
C VAL A 31 -6.54 1.00 -4.75
N TYR A 32 -5.46 1.52 -4.19
CA TYR A 32 -5.50 2.48 -3.09
C TYR A 32 -4.72 3.73 -3.45
N THR A 33 -5.17 4.89 -2.96
CA THR A 33 -4.47 6.16 -3.13
C THR A 33 -4.23 6.84 -1.80
N HIS A 34 -3.09 7.52 -1.68
CA HIS A 34 -2.70 8.30 -0.50
C HIS A 34 -1.90 9.53 -0.94
N THR A 35 -1.99 10.63 -0.20
CA THR A 35 -1.17 11.83 -0.45
C THR A 35 -0.01 11.84 0.54
N GLN A 36 1.21 11.73 0.02
CA GLN A 36 2.44 11.73 0.83
C GLN A 36 3.15 13.09 0.72
N VAL A 37 3.71 13.55 1.82
CA VAL A 37 4.55 14.76 1.86
C VAL A 37 6.01 14.34 1.78
N VAL A 38 6.73 14.81 0.76
CA VAL A 38 8.12 14.42 0.47
C VAL A 38 9.05 15.63 0.41
N ASP A 39 10.31 15.44 0.80
CA ASP A 39 11.39 16.39 0.48
C ASP A 39 11.96 16.02 -0.88
N PRO A 40 11.85 16.88 -1.91
CA PRO A 40 12.35 16.56 -3.25
C PRO A 40 13.87 16.34 -3.31
N ASN A 41 14.62 16.72 -2.27
CA ASN A 41 16.07 16.55 -2.19
C ASN A 41 16.50 15.29 -1.42
N ASP A 42 15.56 14.59 -0.79
CA ASP A 42 15.82 13.34 -0.07
C ASP A 42 15.50 12.15 -1.00
N PRO A 43 16.38 11.13 -1.11
CA PRO A 43 16.08 9.91 -1.84
C PRO A 43 15.16 8.91 -1.10
N GLU A 44 15.00 9.02 0.22
CA GLU A 44 14.13 8.13 1.02
C GLU A 44 12.62 8.46 1.10
N PRO A 45 12.11 9.66 0.78
CA PRO A 45 10.73 10.04 1.04
C PRO A 45 9.75 9.41 0.05
N CYS A 46 10.28 8.78 -1.01
CA CYS A 46 9.52 7.93 -1.90
C CYS A 46 9.10 6.63 -1.20
N ARG A 47 9.80 6.20 -0.15
CA ARG A 47 9.45 5.00 0.61
C ARG A 47 8.30 5.27 1.55
N VAL A 48 7.30 4.40 1.51
CA VAL A 48 6.20 4.42 2.49
C VAL A 48 6.55 3.49 3.63
N THR A 49 6.48 3.98 4.86
CA THR A 49 6.67 3.18 6.07
C THR A 49 5.41 3.21 6.93
N MET A 50 4.83 2.03 7.19
CA MET A 50 3.66 1.85 8.05
C MET A 50 4.08 1.11 9.33
N GLN A 51 3.89 1.74 10.48
CA GLN A 51 4.19 1.13 11.78
C GLN A 51 2.92 0.62 12.45
N ARG A 52 2.82 -0.68 12.64
CA ARG A 52 1.66 -1.33 13.22
C ARG A 52 1.98 -1.85 14.61
N GLN A 53 1.06 -1.59 15.53
CA GLN A 53 1.08 -2.13 16.89
C GLN A 53 -0.03 -3.17 17.05
N VAL A 54 0.30 -4.36 17.57
CA VAL A 54 -0.66 -5.45 17.84
C VAL A 54 -0.58 -5.87 19.29
N GLN A 55 -1.72 -5.80 19.97
CA GLN A 55 -1.89 -6.36 21.30
C GLN A 55 -2.32 -7.82 21.22
N HIS A 56 -1.65 -8.69 21.97
CA HIS A 56 -1.96 -10.12 22.08
C HIS A 56 -1.88 -10.55 23.56
N ALA A 57 -2.34 -11.76 23.87
CA ALA A 57 -2.48 -12.25 25.25
C ALA A 57 -1.18 -12.20 26.09
N GLY A 58 -0.01 -12.21 25.43
CA GLY A 58 1.31 -12.15 26.08
C GLY A 58 2.04 -10.82 25.99
N GLY A 59 1.46 -9.77 25.38
CA GLY A 59 2.10 -8.47 25.30
C GLY A 59 1.79 -7.66 24.03
N LEU A 60 2.71 -6.77 23.70
CA LEU A 60 2.62 -5.83 22.59
C LEU A 60 3.72 -6.12 21.58
N SER A 61 3.36 -6.28 20.31
CA SER A 61 4.35 -6.35 19.22
C SER A 61 4.19 -5.16 18.29
N VAL A 62 5.32 -4.62 17.85
CA VAL A 62 5.40 -3.57 16.82
C VAL A 62 6.02 -4.19 15.58
N SER A 63 5.37 -4.01 14.44
CA SER A 63 5.86 -4.44 13.14
C SER A 63 5.88 -3.25 12.19
N THR A 64 6.99 -3.07 11.48
CA THR A 64 7.14 -2.04 10.47
C THR A 64 7.02 -2.66 9.09
N TRP A 65 6.21 -2.06 8.24
CA TRP A 65 6.12 -2.39 6.82
C TRP A 65 6.72 -1.26 6.02
N THR A 66 7.64 -1.54 5.11
CA THR A 66 8.28 -0.54 4.27
C THR A 66 8.15 -0.94 2.82
N TRP A 67 7.64 -0.02 2.00
CA TRP A 67 7.56 -0.16 0.55
C TRP A 67 8.43 0.84 -0.15
N THR A 68 9.06 0.39 -1.22
CA THR A 68 9.71 1.26 -2.19
C THR A 68 8.81 1.30 -3.42
N PRO A 69 8.58 2.49 -4.01
CA PRO A 69 7.74 2.60 -5.19
C PRO A 69 8.44 1.92 -6.37
N GLU A 70 7.63 1.30 -7.22
CA GLU A 70 8.08 0.77 -8.50
C GLU A 70 8.41 1.93 -9.46
N THR A 71 7.59 2.98 -9.45
CA THR A 71 7.81 4.20 -10.21
C THR A 71 7.60 5.43 -9.35
N PHE A 72 8.43 6.45 -9.57
CA PHE A 72 8.33 7.75 -8.94
C PHE A 72 8.64 8.83 -9.96
N ASP A 73 7.72 9.78 -10.12
CA ASP A 73 7.86 10.93 -11.01
C ASP A 73 7.64 12.20 -10.19
N LEU A 74 8.74 12.95 -10.01
CA LEU A 74 8.74 14.18 -9.23
C LEU A 74 8.01 15.32 -9.95
N ASP A 75 8.10 15.38 -11.27
CA ASP A 75 7.49 16.43 -12.09
C ASP A 75 5.97 16.24 -12.14
N ALA A 76 5.52 15.00 -12.33
CA ALA A 76 4.10 14.63 -12.27
C ALA A 76 3.56 14.53 -10.83
N ARG A 77 4.45 14.54 -9.83
CA ARG A 77 4.13 14.35 -8.40
C ARG A 77 3.35 13.06 -8.16
N THR A 78 3.83 11.96 -8.71
CA THR A 78 3.21 10.64 -8.55
C THR A 78 4.21 9.59 -8.06
N SER A 79 3.70 8.64 -7.28
CA SER A 79 4.41 7.41 -6.92
C SER A 79 3.49 6.22 -7.10
N THR A 80 4.02 5.13 -7.66
CA THR A 80 3.27 3.89 -7.87
C THR A 80 3.93 2.74 -7.13
N PHE A 81 3.12 1.98 -6.41
CA PHE A 81 3.52 0.80 -5.65
C PHE A 81 2.77 -0.41 -6.18
N ARG A 82 3.41 -1.58 -6.14
CA ARG A 82 2.80 -2.86 -6.48
C ARG A 82 3.10 -3.90 -5.43
N GLU A 83 2.05 -4.57 -4.98
CA GLU A 83 2.17 -5.62 -3.97
C GLU A 83 1.24 -6.80 -4.25
N SER A 84 1.59 -7.96 -3.73
CA SER A 84 0.76 -9.17 -3.82
C SER A 84 0.67 -9.88 -2.48
N VAL A 85 -0.49 -9.78 -1.84
CA VAL A 85 -0.72 -10.30 -0.48
C VAL A 85 -1.73 -11.43 -0.47
N LYS A 86 -1.78 -12.18 0.64
CA LYS A 86 -2.87 -13.13 0.87
C LYS A 86 -4.10 -12.37 1.38
N ALA A 87 -5.31 -12.85 1.10
CA ALA A 87 -6.53 -12.23 1.63
C ALA A 87 -6.63 -12.26 3.17
N SER A 88 -5.94 -13.21 3.80
CA SER A 88 -5.80 -13.26 5.27
C SER A 88 -4.75 -12.29 5.81
N ASP A 89 -4.04 -11.57 4.93
CA ASP A 89 -3.03 -10.63 5.33
C ASP A 89 -3.69 -9.41 5.99
N LYS A 90 -3.15 -9.02 7.13
CA LYS A 90 -3.67 -7.90 7.90
C LYS A 90 -3.36 -6.56 7.26
N LEU A 91 -2.46 -6.50 6.29
CA LEU A 91 -2.16 -5.28 5.55
C LEU A 91 -3.41 -4.55 5.06
N LEU A 92 -4.39 -5.30 4.55
CA LEU A 92 -5.65 -4.74 4.04
C LEU A 92 -6.40 -3.92 5.09
N GLU A 93 -6.43 -4.37 6.34
CA GLU A 93 -7.07 -3.68 7.47
C GLU A 93 -6.30 -2.43 7.90
N TYR A 94 -4.99 -2.38 7.62
CA TYR A 94 -4.14 -1.28 8.03
C TYR A 94 -4.09 -0.16 7.00
N LEU A 95 -4.18 -0.45 5.70
CA LEU A 95 -4.17 0.57 4.65
C LEU A 95 -5.13 1.72 4.98
N GLU A 96 -6.40 1.42 5.28
CA GLU A 96 -7.39 2.43 5.64
C GLU A 96 -7.07 3.19 6.93
N ARG A 97 -6.33 2.58 7.87
CA ARG A 97 -5.87 3.25 9.11
C ARG A 97 -4.69 4.18 8.89
N PHE A 98 -3.96 4.02 7.80
CA PHE A 98 -2.84 4.88 7.39
C PHE A 98 -3.24 5.79 6.23
N ASP A 99 -4.50 6.22 6.21
CA ASP A 99 -5.04 7.18 5.23
C ASP A 99 -4.90 6.75 3.76
N TRP A 100 -4.82 5.44 3.49
CA TRP A 100 -4.98 4.91 2.15
C TRP A 100 -6.46 4.74 1.85
N THR A 101 -6.92 5.42 0.81
CA THR A 101 -8.31 5.34 0.36
C THR A 101 -8.42 4.32 -0.77
N ARG A 102 -9.29 3.31 -0.61
CA ARG A 102 -9.59 2.37 -1.69
C ARG A 102 -10.28 3.10 -2.84
N ARG A 103 -9.91 2.79 -4.08
CA ARG A 103 -10.43 3.38 -5.32
C ARG A 103 -11.04 2.30 -6.22
N PRO A 104 -12.25 1.80 -5.91
CA PRO A 104 -12.94 0.79 -6.72
C PRO A 104 -13.19 1.26 -8.16
N ASP A 105 -13.27 2.56 -8.39
CA ASP A 105 -13.41 3.18 -9.71
C ASP A 105 -12.17 2.97 -10.61
N LEU A 106 -11.02 2.67 -10.01
CA LEU A 106 -9.76 2.38 -10.70
C LEU A 106 -9.41 0.89 -10.70
N GLU A 107 -10.20 0.07 -10.01
CA GLU A 107 -10.06 -1.38 -10.01
C GLU A 107 -10.61 -1.91 -11.34
N GLU A 108 -9.75 -2.48 -12.18
CA GLU A 108 -10.24 -3.12 -13.40
C GLU A 108 -11.25 -4.21 -13.03
N ALA A 109 -12.42 -4.19 -13.67
CA ALA A 109 -13.28 -5.34 -13.71
C ALA A 109 -12.47 -6.47 -14.35
N THR A 110 -12.02 -7.43 -13.54
CA THR A 110 -11.32 -8.60 -14.06
C THR A 110 -12.30 -9.28 -15.03
N PRO A 111 -11.94 -9.45 -16.33
CA PRO A 111 -12.83 -10.06 -17.30
C PRO A 111 -13.18 -11.52 -16.96
#